data_AF-A0A4P9W798-F1
#
_entry.id   AF-A0A4P9W798-F1
#
_cell.length_a   1.000
_cell.length_b   1.000
_cell.length_c   1.000
_cell.angle_alpha   90.00
_cell.angle_beta   90.00
_cell.angle_gamma   90.00
#
_symmetry.space_group_name_H-M   'P 1'
#
loop_
_entity.id
_entity.type
_entity.pdbx_description
1 polymer ?
#
loop_
_entity_poly.entity_id
_entity_poly.type
_entity_poly.pdbx_seq_one_letter_code
_entity_poly.pdbx_strand_id
1 'polypeptide(L)'
;VRKRSIKCTLAFSLLDARNIPAPPSGLRVLGRQVRMALFDKTSVLSNIHSVAGVYNPEFEKHWRFSNKASLLFPRDDDNTCFLRSNDVDIRLSILFELCLVVARPDSETPGDVMELSCGWGLLPLFTADGGPVENKTYDIKLYGGTPFEKDVPLFEAGEKKGFLQALLKSSPVPRLNIRVWKLGKSAMEDLNQLPDVLISFLSAVPVLAMYRQILAEALEGAQRESAMSTIYEPAIAVLPQIAAQNDLLALLVHLWERALRGMKRGEKNSAVKMKQLFTETVLAVWPLLHVWDMPSYISGDGERLQLRQAFITRFQETGLLESLTKNPANHSIEPFSLDELQFDLLRCAMETREANTERGQVAF
;
A
#
# COMPACT_ATOMS: atom_id res chain seq x y z
N VAL A 1 -8.80 -23.35 0.22
CA VAL A 1 -7.77 -22.92 -0.75
C VAL A 1 -6.44 -23.62 -0.48
N ARG A 2 -5.74 -24.15 -1.49
CA ARG A 2 -4.44 -24.81 -1.28
C ARG A 2 -3.37 -23.78 -0.92
N LYS A 3 -2.60 -24.06 0.15
CA LYS A 3 -1.36 -23.34 0.47
C LYS A 3 -0.41 -23.44 -0.72
N ARG A 4 0.17 -22.32 -1.11
CA ARG A 4 1.17 -22.28 -2.19
C ARG A 4 2.52 -21.94 -1.59
N SER A 5 3.42 -22.93 -1.62
CA SER A 5 4.84 -22.67 -1.39
C SER A 5 5.37 -21.93 -2.59
N ILE A 6 5.79 -20.68 -2.37
CA ILE A 6 6.27 -19.78 -3.41
C ILE A 6 7.80 -19.76 -3.37
N LYS A 7 8.43 -19.63 -4.55
CA LYS A 7 9.89 -19.67 -4.67
C LYS A 7 10.58 -18.47 -4.01
N CYS A 8 9.97 -17.29 -4.04
CA CYS A 8 10.50 -16.07 -3.44
C CYS A 8 9.48 -15.43 -2.50
N THR A 9 9.91 -15.13 -1.28
CA THR A 9 9.17 -14.30 -0.33
C THR A 9 10.18 -13.46 0.45
N LEU A 10 10.07 -12.15 0.34
CA LEU A 10 10.96 -11.18 0.97
C LEU A 10 10.16 -10.37 1.98
N ALA A 11 10.68 -10.15 3.18
CA ALA A 11 10.17 -9.16 4.11
C ALA A 11 11.19 -8.04 4.30
N PHE A 12 10.70 -6.81 4.36
CA PHE A 12 11.55 -5.64 4.44
C PHE A 12 10.84 -4.46 5.11
N SER A 13 11.62 -3.54 5.68
CA SER A 13 11.13 -2.26 6.23
C SER A 13 11.81 -1.13 5.48
N LEU A 14 11.01 -0.13 5.11
CA LEU A 14 11.55 1.17 4.74
C LEU A 14 12.02 1.88 6.02
N LEU A 15 13.29 2.28 6.08
CA LEU A 15 13.84 2.95 7.26
C LEU A 15 13.75 4.47 7.10
N ASP A 16 14.50 4.98 6.13
CA ASP A 16 14.61 6.40 5.83
C ASP A 16 15.07 6.61 4.38
N ALA A 17 14.84 7.81 3.86
CA ALA A 17 15.38 8.27 2.60
C ALA A 17 16.11 9.59 2.82
N ARG A 18 17.32 9.74 2.27
CA ARG A 18 18.23 10.88 2.55
C ARG A 18 18.62 11.59 1.27
N ASN A 19 18.87 12.88 1.43
CA ASN A 19 19.27 13.80 0.36
C ASN A 19 18.24 13.89 -0.77
N ILE A 20 16.96 13.68 -0.46
CA ILE A 20 15.91 13.73 -1.49
C ILE A 20 15.79 15.16 -2.02
N PRO A 21 15.67 15.36 -3.35
CA PRO A 21 15.52 16.69 -3.93
C PRO A 21 14.34 17.46 -3.33
N ALA A 22 14.53 18.76 -3.17
CA ALA A 22 13.44 19.66 -2.79
C ALA A 22 12.47 19.82 -3.97
N PRO A 23 11.19 20.11 -3.72
CA PRO A 23 10.26 20.46 -4.79
C PRO A 23 10.74 21.71 -5.55
N PRO A 24 10.29 21.90 -6.81
CA PRO A 24 10.39 23.18 -7.49
C PRO A 24 9.86 24.35 -6.64
N SER A 25 10.49 25.52 -6.78
CA SER A 25 10.03 26.75 -6.11
C SER A 25 8.58 27.07 -6.48
N GLY A 26 7.77 27.48 -5.49
CA GLY A 26 6.38 27.86 -5.72
C GLY A 26 5.38 26.70 -5.64
N LEU A 27 5.78 25.55 -5.09
CA LEU A 27 4.88 24.45 -4.76
C LEU A 27 4.85 24.22 -3.24
N ARG A 28 3.66 23.94 -2.71
CA ARG A 28 3.46 23.57 -1.31
C ARG A 28 3.52 22.05 -1.18
N VAL A 29 4.40 21.54 -0.32
CA VAL A 29 4.48 20.10 -0.03
C VAL A 29 3.36 19.71 0.92
N LEU A 30 2.48 18.82 0.47
CA LEU A 30 1.40 18.21 1.28
C LEU A 30 1.88 16.92 1.95
N GLY A 31 2.79 16.20 1.28
CA GLY A 31 3.44 15.04 1.88
C GLY A 31 4.33 14.28 0.94
N ARG A 32 4.63 13.04 1.31
CA ARG A 32 5.74 12.23 0.79
C ARG A 32 5.34 10.76 0.81
N GLN A 33 5.78 9.99 -0.16
CA GLN A 33 5.54 8.55 -0.18
C GLN A 33 6.60 7.79 -0.98
N VAL A 34 6.66 6.48 -0.75
CA VAL A 34 7.39 5.53 -1.60
C VAL A 34 6.40 4.56 -2.21
N ARG A 35 6.36 4.50 -3.53
CA ARG A 35 5.67 3.46 -4.29
C ARG A 35 6.60 2.29 -4.53
N MET A 36 6.06 1.08 -4.45
CA MET A 36 6.83 -0.13 -4.65
C MET A 36 6.04 -1.19 -5.42
N ALA A 37 6.75 -1.90 -6.30
CA ALA A 37 6.19 -3.01 -7.06
C ALA A 37 7.27 -4.02 -7.47
N LEU A 38 6.86 -5.25 -7.77
CA LEU A 38 7.70 -6.25 -8.44
C LEU A 38 7.98 -5.81 -9.87
N PHE A 39 9.24 -5.84 -10.26
CA PHE A 39 9.71 -5.35 -11.54
C PHE A 39 10.77 -6.28 -12.13
N ASP A 40 10.64 -6.63 -13.41
CA ASP A 40 11.57 -7.50 -14.13
C ASP A 40 12.59 -6.75 -15.01
N LYS A 41 12.71 -5.43 -14.78
CA LYS A 41 13.48 -4.47 -15.62
C LYS A 41 12.81 -4.07 -16.93
N THR A 42 11.63 -4.61 -17.23
CA THR A 42 10.86 -4.30 -18.45
C THR A 42 9.40 -3.96 -18.16
N SER A 43 8.81 -4.51 -17.11
CA SER A 43 7.40 -4.33 -16.77
C SER A 43 7.13 -4.53 -15.28
N VAL A 44 6.07 -3.89 -14.80
CA VAL A 44 5.53 -4.13 -13.44
C VAL A 44 4.76 -5.44 -13.44
N LEU A 45 5.11 -6.32 -12.50
CA LEU A 45 4.53 -7.67 -12.41
C LEU A 45 3.53 -7.82 -11.25
N SER A 46 3.46 -6.88 -10.32
CA SER A 46 2.57 -6.95 -9.15
C SER A 46 1.57 -5.78 -9.09
N ASN A 47 0.76 -5.76 -8.03
CA ASN A 47 0.13 -4.51 -7.58
C ASN A 47 1.21 -3.50 -7.16
N ILE A 48 0.82 -2.23 -7.10
CA ILE A 48 1.64 -1.16 -6.52
C ILE A 48 1.20 -1.00 -5.06
N HIS A 49 2.17 -0.91 -4.16
CA HIS A 49 1.92 -0.57 -2.77
C HIS A 49 2.64 0.74 -2.44
N SER A 50 2.00 1.59 -1.63
CA SER A 50 2.58 2.88 -1.22
C SER A 50 2.79 2.90 0.28
N VAL A 51 3.88 3.51 0.75
CA VAL A 51 4.09 3.83 2.16
C VAL A 51 4.34 5.32 2.29
N ALA A 52 3.54 5.97 3.14
CA ALA A 52 3.68 7.40 3.40
C ALA A 52 4.95 7.68 4.24
N GLY A 53 5.66 8.74 3.88
CA GLY A 53 6.75 9.28 4.68
C GLY A 53 6.20 10.19 5.78
N VAL A 54 6.85 10.17 6.94
CA VAL A 54 6.59 11.11 8.03
C VAL A 54 7.10 12.49 7.63
N TYR A 55 6.20 13.47 7.58
CA TYR A 55 6.55 14.84 7.31
C TYR A 55 7.28 15.47 8.51
N ASN A 56 8.50 15.96 8.29
CA ASN A 56 9.20 16.80 9.24
C ASN A 56 9.76 18.04 8.52
N PRO A 57 9.29 19.27 8.84
CA PRO A 57 9.74 20.49 8.18
C PRO A 57 11.20 20.85 8.50
N GLU A 58 11.74 20.39 9.64
CA GLU A 58 13.14 20.63 10.00
C GLU A 58 14.11 19.80 9.15
N PHE A 59 13.62 18.71 8.54
CA PHE A 59 14.41 17.72 7.83
C PHE A 59 13.83 17.40 6.44
N GLU A 60 13.57 18.42 5.61
CA GLU A 60 12.88 18.24 4.31
C GLU A 60 13.53 17.22 3.36
N LYS A 61 14.86 17.09 3.40
CA LYS A 61 15.64 16.17 2.57
C LYS A 61 15.82 14.79 3.19
N HIS A 62 15.28 14.55 4.38
CA HIS A 62 15.39 13.30 5.11
C HIS A 62 14.01 12.81 5.54
N TRP A 63 13.53 11.79 4.85
CA TRP A 63 12.21 11.21 5.06
C TRP A 63 12.36 10.01 5.97
N ARG A 64 11.48 9.87 6.96
CA ARG A 64 11.39 8.66 7.79
C ARG A 64 10.09 7.95 7.49
N PHE A 65 10.03 6.64 7.69
CA PHE A 65 8.83 5.85 7.43
C PHE A 65 8.21 5.24 8.68
N SER A 66 8.82 5.43 9.85
CA SER A 66 8.22 5.08 11.14
C SER A 66 8.46 6.19 12.15
N ASN A 67 7.45 6.41 13.00
CA ASN A 67 7.52 7.28 14.17
C ASN A 67 8.03 6.53 15.42
N LYS A 68 8.13 5.20 15.37
CA LYS A 68 8.51 4.39 16.53
C LYS A 68 10.03 4.38 16.67
N ALA A 69 10.51 4.66 17.89
CA ALA A 69 11.93 4.63 18.23
C ALA A 69 12.52 3.20 18.31
N SER A 70 11.70 2.16 18.27
CA SER A 70 12.10 0.77 18.53
C SER A 70 12.28 -0.05 17.25
N LEU A 71 13.43 -0.72 17.15
CA LEU A 71 13.80 -1.65 16.07
C LEU A 71 13.39 -3.10 16.34
N LEU A 72 12.64 -3.36 17.42
CA LEU A 72 12.23 -4.71 17.82
C LEU A 72 10.87 -5.06 17.22
N PHE A 73 10.90 -5.90 16.18
CA PHE A 73 9.76 -6.58 15.52
C PHE A 73 8.59 -5.68 15.09
N PRO A 74 8.67 -5.04 13.91
CA PRO A 74 7.67 -4.10 13.41
C PRO A 74 6.51 -4.81 12.68
N ARG A 75 5.96 -5.90 13.24
CA ARG A 75 4.81 -6.57 12.59
C ARG A 75 3.62 -5.63 12.40
N ASP A 76 3.53 -4.60 13.23
CA ASP A 76 2.39 -3.68 13.33
C ASP A 76 2.66 -2.31 12.67
N ASP A 77 3.74 -2.17 11.89
CA ASP A 77 4.05 -0.91 11.20
C ASP A 77 3.79 -1.04 9.69
N ASP A 78 3.12 -0.05 9.12
CA ASP A 78 2.78 0.00 7.69
C ASP A 78 4.02 0.10 6.79
N ASN A 79 5.17 0.56 7.33
CA ASN A 79 6.43 0.58 6.61
C ASN A 79 7.14 -0.78 6.53
N THR A 80 6.57 -1.81 7.17
CA THR A 80 7.07 -3.17 7.15
C THR A 80 6.25 -4.01 6.20
N CYS A 81 6.87 -4.35 5.09
CA CYS A 81 6.22 -4.94 3.94
C CYS A 81 6.71 -6.37 3.67
N PHE A 82 5.96 -7.06 2.82
CA PHE A 82 6.37 -8.28 2.18
C PHE A 82 6.19 -8.17 0.67
N LEU A 83 7.02 -8.92 -0.07
CA LEU A 83 6.83 -9.20 -1.49
C LEU A 83 6.85 -10.71 -1.69
N ARG A 84 5.99 -11.22 -2.57
CA ARG A 84 6.00 -12.61 -3.03
C ARG A 84 6.10 -12.70 -4.55
N SER A 85 6.82 -13.71 -5.03
CA SER A 85 6.88 -14.06 -6.45
C SER A 85 7.18 -15.55 -6.62
N ASN A 86 6.48 -16.22 -7.53
CA ASN A 86 6.71 -17.64 -7.85
C ASN A 86 7.77 -17.87 -8.95
N ASP A 87 8.62 -16.86 -9.15
CA ASP A 87 9.68 -16.84 -10.14
C ASP A 87 11.04 -16.64 -9.43
N VAL A 88 12.10 -17.10 -10.10
CA VAL A 88 13.50 -17.07 -9.66
C VAL A 88 14.41 -16.37 -10.67
N ASP A 89 13.84 -15.63 -11.62
CA ASP A 89 14.63 -14.82 -12.55
C ASP A 89 15.45 -13.76 -11.80
N ILE A 90 16.77 -13.76 -12.03
CA ILE A 90 17.74 -12.83 -11.45
C ILE A 90 17.50 -11.36 -11.82
N ARG A 91 16.67 -11.10 -12.83
CA ARG A 91 16.24 -9.76 -13.21
C ARG A 91 15.19 -9.18 -12.27
N LEU A 92 14.50 -10.03 -11.51
CA LEU A 92 13.45 -9.59 -10.60
C LEU A 92 14.02 -8.70 -9.49
N SER A 93 13.30 -7.61 -9.25
CA SER A 93 13.64 -6.60 -8.27
C SER A 93 12.37 -5.99 -7.69
N ILE A 94 12.51 -5.40 -6.51
CA ILE A 94 11.55 -4.39 -6.06
C ILE A 94 11.98 -3.07 -6.68
N LEU A 95 11.09 -2.49 -7.46
CA LEU A 95 11.21 -1.10 -7.89
C LEU A 95 10.63 -0.21 -6.80
N PHE A 96 11.39 0.80 -6.41
CA PHE A 96 10.97 1.87 -5.53
C PHE A 96 10.93 3.17 -6.30
N GLU A 97 9.90 3.96 -6.06
CA GLU A 97 9.78 5.31 -6.57
C GLU A 97 9.40 6.24 -5.42
N LEU A 98 10.15 7.33 -5.24
CA LEU A 98 9.89 8.30 -4.20
C LEU A 98 9.10 9.45 -4.79
N CYS A 99 7.96 9.78 -4.20
CA CYS A 99 7.08 10.82 -4.72
C CYS A 99 6.84 11.90 -3.66
N LEU A 100 6.88 13.16 -4.08
CA LEU A 100 6.33 14.28 -3.33
C LEU A 100 4.86 14.47 -3.74
N VAL A 101 3.99 14.66 -2.76
CA VAL A 101 2.61 15.11 -2.98
C VAL A 101 2.61 16.62 -2.76
N VAL A 102 2.26 17.39 -3.78
CA VAL A 102 2.36 18.85 -3.75
C VAL A 102 1.08 19.49 -4.29
N ALA A 103 0.84 20.74 -3.88
CA ALA A 103 -0.22 21.58 -4.42
C ALA A 103 0.32 22.94 -4.83
N ARG A 104 -0.44 23.64 -5.68
CA ARG A 104 -0.21 25.07 -5.91
C ARG A 104 -0.46 25.86 -4.61
N PRO A 105 0.30 26.94 -4.32
CA PRO A 105 0.25 27.65 -3.03
C PRO A 105 -1.14 28.17 -2.67
N ASP A 106 -1.89 28.65 -3.67
CA ASP A 106 -3.20 29.29 -3.48
C ASP A 106 -4.39 28.37 -3.78
N SER A 107 -4.15 27.06 -3.97
CA SER A 107 -5.24 26.12 -4.23
C SER A 107 -5.64 25.33 -2.99
N GLU A 108 -6.90 25.47 -2.64
CA GLU A 108 -7.62 24.63 -1.68
C GLU A 108 -8.41 23.51 -2.38
N THR A 109 -8.43 23.48 -3.71
CA THR A 109 -9.20 22.49 -4.46
C THR A 109 -8.44 21.16 -4.57
N PRO A 110 -9.07 20.00 -4.29
CA PRO A 110 -8.43 18.69 -4.41
C PRO A 110 -7.89 18.36 -5.81
N GLY A 111 -8.40 19.03 -6.87
CA GLY A 111 -7.97 18.85 -8.26
C GLY A 111 -6.62 19.49 -8.61
N ASP A 112 -6.01 20.23 -7.69
CA ASP A 112 -4.71 20.88 -7.87
C ASP A 112 -3.56 20.17 -7.13
N VAL A 113 -3.84 18.99 -6.57
CA VAL A 113 -2.82 18.12 -5.99
C VAL A 113 -2.15 17.32 -7.11
N MET A 114 -0.83 17.35 -7.13
CA MET A 114 -0.01 16.61 -8.09
C MET A 114 1.06 15.81 -7.36
N GLU A 115 1.50 14.74 -8.00
CA GLU A 115 2.63 13.94 -7.53
C GLU A 115 3.87 14.23 -8.39
N LEU A 116 5.00 14.40 -7.73
CA LEU A 116 6.29 14.63 -8.38
C LEU A 116 7.26 13.50 -8.01
N SER A 117 7.71 12.76 -9.03
CA SER A 117 8.76 11.77 -8.84
C SER A 117 10.08 12.45 -8.45
N CYS A 118 10.65 12.00 -7.35
CA CYS A 118 11.94 12.44 -6.80
C CYS A 118 13.08 11.47 -7.17
N GLY A 119 12.74 10.40 -7.87
CA GLY A 119 13.67 9.38 -8.33
C GLY A 119 13.28 7.97 -7.91
N TRP A 120 13.91 7.01 -8.57
CA TRP A 120 13.61 5.58 -8.44
C TRP A 120 14.86 4.76 -8.11
N GLY A 121 14.67 3.58 -7.54
CA GLY A 121 15.75 2.67 -7.17
C GLY A 121 15.31 1.21 -7.22
N LEU A 122 16.28 0.29 -7.30
CA LEU A 122 16.02 -1.15 -7.40
C LEU A 122 16.68 -1.91 -6.26
N LEU A 123 15.92 -2.84 -5.66
CA LEU A 123 16.47 -3.90 -4.82
C LEU A 123 16.31 -5.24 -5.56
N PRO A 124 17.39 -5.86 -6.06
CA PRO A 124 17.31 -7.21 -6.63
C PRO A 124 16.71 -8.20 -5.63
N LEU A 125 15.99 -9.22 -6.11
CA LEU A 125 15.53 -10.33 -5.27
C LEU A 125 16.57 -11.44 -5.17
N PHE A 126 17.45 -11.52 -6.16
CA PHE A 126 18.50 -12.51 -6.27
C PHE A 126 19.85 -11.84 -6.52
N THR A 127 20.91 -12.51 -6.06
CA THR A 127 22.29 -12.18 -6.36
C THR A 127 22.67 -12.65 -7.78
N ALA A 128 23.81 -12.22 -8.29
CA ALA A 128 24.25 -12.55 -9.66
C ALA A 128 24.49 -14.06 -9.88
N ASP A 129 24.79 -14.80 -8.81
CA ASP A 129 24.91 -16.26 -8.76
C ASP A 129 23.57 -17.00 -8.59
N GLY A 130 22.44 -16.26 -8.54
CA GLY A 130 21.10 -16.82 -8.45
C GLY A 130 20.63 -17.16 -7.03
N GLY A 131 21.43 -16.87 -6.00
CA GLY A 131 21.03 -16.96 -4.60
C GLY A 131 20.03 -15.86 -4.21
N PRO A 132 19.22 -16.04 -3.15
CA PRO A 132 18.37 -14.97 -2.64
C PRO A 132 19.20 -13.85 -2.00
N VAL A 133 18.69 -12.62 -1.99
CA VAL A 133 19.35 -11.52 -1.29
C VAL A 133 19.52 -11.76 0.22
N GLU A 134 20.60 -11.22 0.76
CA GLU A 134 20.97 -11.36 2.17
C GLU A 134 20.08 -10.55 3.11
N ASN A 135 19.96 -11.01 4.35
CA ASN A 135 19.26 -10.30 5.42
C ASN A 135 20.16 -9.22 6.01
N LYS A 136 20.10 -8.02 5.45
CA LYS A 136 20.86 -6.86 5.90
C LYS A 136 20.15 -5.56 5.57
N THR A 137 20.75 -4.46 5.97
CA THR A 137 20.35 -3.12 5.51
C THR A 137 21.02 -2.83 4.17
N TYR A 138 20.21 -2.41 3.20
CA TYR A 138 20.62 -1.96 1.88
C TYR A 138 20.48 -0.45 1.80
N ASP A 139 21.49 0.19 1.22
CA ASP A 139 21.53 1.62 0.91
C ASP A 139 21.38 1.77 -0.60
N ILE A 140 20.15 2.00 -1.05
CA ILE A 140 19.76 2.01 -2.46
C ILE A 140 19.96 3.42 -3.00
N LYS A 141 20.85 3.55 -4.00
CA LYS A 141 20.99 4.79 -4.78
C LYS A 141 19.74 5.03 -5.61
N LEU A 142 19.27 6.28 -5.64
CA LEU A 142 18.18 6.71 -6.50
C LEU A 142 18.70 7.29 -7.82
N TYR A 143 17.87 7.16 -8.86
CA TYR A 143 18.12 7.62 -10.23
C TYR A 143 16.99 8.53 -10.70
N GLY A 144 17.29 9.40 -11.67
CA GLY A 144 16.30 10.28 -12.30
C GLY A 144 15.64 9.60 -13.50
N GLY A 145 14.66 10.29 -14.10
CA GLY A 145 13.88 9.77 -15.22
C GLY A 145 13.02 8.59 -14.80
N THR A 146 12.70 7.73 -15.77
CA THR A 146 11.95 6.48 -15.54
C THR A 146 12.88 5.28 -15.45
N PRO A 147 12.44 4.15 -14.85
CA PRO A 147 13.16 2.88 -14.87
C PRO A 147 13.50 2.31 -16.26
N PHE A 148 12.89 2.87 -17.31
CA PHE A 148 13.11 2.48 -18.71
C PHE A 148 14.13 3.37 -19.42
N GLU A 149 14.46 4.52 -18.84
CA GLU A 149 15.40 5.48 -19.38
C GLU A 149 16.80 5.23 -18.83
N LYS A 150 17.80 5.47 -19.67
CA LYS A 150 19.21 5.36 -19.27
C LYS A 150 19.78 6.76 -19.04
N ASP A 151 20.56 6.89 -17.97
CA ASP A 151 21.42 8.04 -17.69
C ASP A 151 20.69 9.40 -17.55
N VAL A 152 19.45 9.39 -17.07
CA VAL A 152 18.72 10.62 -16.75
C VAL A 152 19.17 11.13 -15.36
N PRO A 153 19.69 12.37 -15.26
CA PRO A 153 20.07 12.93 -13.97
C PRO A 153 18.84 13.10 -13.07
N LEU A 154 19.03 12.91 -11.76
CA LEU A 154 18.01 13.25 -10.76
C LEU A 154 17.67 14.73 -10.87
N PHE A 155 16.39 15.05 -10.70
CA PHE A 155 15.95 16.43 -10.64
C PHE A 155 16.65 17.17 -9.48
N GLU A 156 17.35 18.26 -9.78
CA GLU A 156 17.90 19.18 -8.78
C GLU A 156 17.13 20.51 -8.85
N ALA A 157 16.22 20.75 -7.90
CA ALA A 157 15.65 22.08 -7.72
C ALA A 157 16.71 23.04 -7.13
N GLY A 158 17.21 23.97 -7.95
CA GLY A 158 17.87 25.19 -7.47
C GLY A 158 19.05 25.68 -8.31
N GLU A 159 18.85 26.86 -8.91
CA GLU A 159 19.78 27.85 -9.48
C GLU A 159 20.98 27.35 -10.32
N LYS A 160 21.17 27.95 -11.51
CA LYS A 160 22.38 27.81 -12.33
C LYS A 160 23.62 28.22 -11.52
N LYS A 161 24.20 27.30 -10.76
CA LYS A 161 25.46 27.50 -10.07
C LYS A 161 26.59 27.40 -11.08
N GLY A 162 27.52 28.35 -11.03
CA GLY A 162 28.65 28.41 -11.95
C GLY A 162 29.47 27.11 -11.91
N PHE A 163 30.08 26.76 -13.04
CA PHE A 163 30.89 25.55 -13.27
C PHE A 163 31.90 25.25 -12.13
N LEU A 164 32.49 26.28 -11.53
CA LEU A 164 33.45 26.15 -10.43
C LEU A 164 32.81 25.77 -9.07
N GLN A 165 31.56 26.15 -8.81
CA GLN A 165 30.84 25.74 -7.59
C GLN A 165 30.30 24.30 -7.68
N ALA A 166 29.94 23.84 -8.88
CA ALA A 166 29.54 22.46 -9.13
C ALA A 166 30.70 21.46 -8.89
N LEU A 167 31.95 21.87 -9.14
CA LEU A 167 33.15 21.07 -8.87
C LEU A 167 33.52 20.98 -7.37
N LEU A 168 33.08 21.93 -6.54
CA LEU A 168 33.49 22.05 -5.13
C LEU A 168 32.50 21.46 -4.12
N LYS A 169 31.24 21.24 -4.51
CA LYS A 169 30.22 20.61 -3.67
C LYS A 169 29.47 19.56 -4.50
N SER A 170 29.90 18.31 -4.41
CA SER A 170 29.05 17.19 -4.85
C SER A 170 27.78 17.23 -4.01
N SER A 171 26.62 17.50 -4.62
CA SER A 171 25.34 17.29 -3.97
C SER A 171 25.31 15.84 -3.47
N PRO A 172 24.98 15.60 -2.18
CA PRO A 172 25.00 14.25 -1.66
C PRO A 172 23.93 13.42 -2.38
N VAL A 173 24.32 12.23 -2.87
CA VAL A 173 23.49 11.37 -3.72
C VAL A 173 22.20 10.95 -2.97
N PRO A 174 21.00 11.12 -3.56
CA PRO A 174 19.74 10.66 -2.99
C PRO A 174 19.72 9.15 -2.80
N ARG A 175 19.25 8.71 -1.63
CA ARG A 175 19.37 7.32 -1.17
C ARG A 175 18.15 6.86 -0.36
N LEU A 176 17.79 5.59 -0.49
CA LEU A 176 16.76 4.91 0.27
C LEU A 176 17.37 3.77 1.09
N ASN A 177 17.19 3.80 2.41
CA ASN A 177 17.63 2.76 3.32
C ASN A 177 16.50 1.75 3.57
N ILE A 178 16.78 0.48 3.31
CA ILE A 178 15.83 -0.62 3.48
C ILE A 178 16.47 -1.73 4.29
N ARG A 179 15.76 -2.24 5.29
CA ARG A 179 16.20 -3.44 6.02
C ARG A 179 15.46 -4.65 5.50
N VAL A 180 16.19 -5.68 5.10
CA VAL A 180 15.64 -6.99 4.71
C VAL A 180 15.85 -8.00 5.84
N TRP A 181 14.86 -8.86 6.07
CA TRP A 181 15.02 -9.98 7.00
C TRP A 181 14.25 -11.23 6.58
N LYS A 182 14.61 -12.33 7.23
CA LYS A 182 13.98 -13.63 7.06
C LYS A 182 12.74 -13.74 7.93
N LEU A 183 11.65 -14.20 7.35
CA LEU A 183 10.44 -14.52 8.08
C LEU A 183 10.55 -15.87 8.79
N GLY A 184 9.96 -15.97 9.98
CA GLY A 184 9.81 -17.23 10.69
C GLY A 184 8.82 -18.17 10.01
N LYS A 185 8.86 -19.46 10.35
CA LYS A 185 8.01 -20.50 9.75
C LYS A 185 6.51 -20.17 9.82
N SER A 186 6.03 -19.72 10.98
CA SER A 186 4.62 -19.34 11.15
C SER A 186 4.19 -18.19 10.21
N ALA A 187 4.99 -17.13 10.09
CA ALA A 187 4.67 -16.04 9.16
C ALA A 187 4.68 -16.50 7.70
N MET A 188 5.58 -17.42 7.34
CA MET A 188 5.59 -18.02 6.00
C MET A 188 4.36 -18.89 5.74
N GLU A 189 3.84 -19.60 6.75
CA GLU A 189 2.62 -20.41 6.61
C GLU A 189 1.39 -19.53 6.32
N ASP A 190 1.30 -18.37 6.97
CA ASP A 190 0.23 -17.40 6.73
C ASP A 190 0.37 -16.78 5.33
N LEU A 191 1.59 -16.37 4.95
CA LEU A 191 1.85 -15.86 3.60
C LEU A 191 1.54 -16.89 2.52
N ASN A 192 1.76 -18.17 2.76
CA ASN A 192 1.41 -19.25 1.81
C ASN A 192 -0.10 -19.36 1.51
N GLN A 193 -0.94 -18.63 2.25
CA GLN A 193 -2.36 -18.45 1.96
C GLN A 193 -2.67 -17.29 1.02
N LEU A 194 -1.68 -16.52 0.56
CA LEU A 194 -1.86 -15.41 -0.38
C LEU A 194 -1.58 -15.84 -1.83
N PRO A 195 -1.97 -15.00 -2.83
CA PRO A 195 -1.56 -15.17 -4.22
C PRO A 195 -0.04 -15.25 -4.41
N ASP A 196 0.36 -15.74 -5.59
CA ASP A 196 1.76 -15.98 -5.96
C ASP A 196 2.57 -14.68 -6.03
N VAL A 197 1.97 -13.63 -6.57
CA VAL A 197 2.57 -12.30 -6.73
C VAL A 197 1.72 -11.28 -5.99
N LEU A 198 2.30 -10.65 -4.97
CA LEU A 198 1.63 -9.65 -4.14
C LEU A 198 2.68 -8.86 -3.35
N ILE A 199 2.47 -7.56 -3.22
CA ILE A 199 3.21 -6.67 -2.32
C ILE A 199 2.23 -5.92 -1.41
N SER A 200 2.49 -5.89 -0.10
CA SER A 200 1.69 -5.16 0.88
C SER A 200 2.44 -5.08 2.22
N PHE A 201 1.84 -4.45 3.23
CA PHE A 201 2.35 -4.45 4.60
C PHE A 201 2.04 -5.76 5.34
N LEU A 202 2.91 -6.13 6.28
CA LEU A 202 2.92 -7.48 6.86
C LEU A 202 1.72 -7.75 7.77
N SER A 203 1.18 -6.74 8.47
CA SER A 203 -0.01 -6.90 9.30
C SER A 203 -1.29 -7.14 8.47
N ALA A 204 -1.30 -6.82 7.17
CA ALA A 204 -2.43 -7.11 6.29
C ALA A 204 -2.62 -8.60 5.98
N VAL A 205 -1.59 -9.43 6.18
CA VAL A 205 -1.57 -10.84 5.76
C VAL A 205 -2.78 -11.64 6.25
N PRO A 206 -3.19 -11.60 7.53
CA PRO A 206 -4.34 -12.38 8.00
C PRO A 206 -5.67 -11.99 7.34
N VAL A 207 -5.88 -10.68 7.12
CA VAL A 207 -7.08 -10.15 6.45
C VAL A 207 -7.10 -10.57 4.98
N LEU A 208 -5.98 -10.39 4.27
CA LEU A 208 -5.87 -10.76 2.86
C LEU A 208 -5.97 -12.28 2.64
N ALA A 209 -5.46 -13.09 3.57
CA ALA A 209 -5.59 -14.54 3.53
C ALA A 209 -7.04 -14.99 3.71
N MET A 210 -7.76 -14.39 4.68
CA MET A 210 -9.18 -14.68 4.90
C MET A 210 -10.03 -14.28 3.69
N TYR A 211 -9.76 -13.09 3.12
CA TYR A 211 -10.41 -12.67 1.88
C TYR A 211 -10.22 -13.67 0.75
N ARG A 212 -8.97 -14.07 0.47
CA ARG A 212 -8.68 -15.05 -0.59
C ARG A 212 -9.41 -16.38 -0.34
N GLN A 213 -9.52 -16.80 0.92
CA GLN A 213 -10.25 -18.01 1.26
C GLN A 213 -11.75 -17.87 0.92
N ILE A 214 -12.40 -16.82 1.40
CA ILE A 214 -13.84 -16.59 1.19
C ILE A 214 -14.15 -16.38 -0.29
N LEU A 215 -13.31 -15.61 -1.01
CA LEU A 215 -13.41 -15.40 -2.44
C LEU A 215 -13.35 -16.72 -3.21
N ALA A 216 -12.42 -17.60 -2.88
CA ALA A 216 -12.31 -18.89 -3.55
C ALA A 216 -13.50 -19.80 -3.26
N GLU A 217 -14.02 -19.81 -2.02
CA GLU A 217 -15.24 -20.55 -1.67
C GLU A 217 -16.46 -20.04 -2.44
N ALA A 218 -16.59 -18.72 -2.59
CA ALA A 218 -17.67 -18.09 -3.36
C ALA A 218 -17.56 -18.42 -4.87
N LEU A 219 -16.36 -18.34 -5.44
CA LEU A 219 -16.10 -18.70 -6.83
C LEU A 219 -16.37 -20.19 -7.11
N GLU A 220 -16.00 -21.07 -6.18
CA GLU A 220 -16.29 -22.50 -6.30
C GLU A 220 -17.79 -22.78 -6.22
N GLY A 221 -18.52 -22.08 -5.33
CA GLY A 221 -19.98 -22.14 -5.25
C GLY A 221 -20.65 -21.70 -6.55
N ALA A 222 -20.26 -20.53 -7.07
CA ALA A 222 -20.75 -19.99 -8.33
C ALA A 222 -20.55 -20.97 -9.50
N GLN A 223 -19.34 -21.53 -9.65
CA GLN A 223 -19.05 -22.51 -10.70
C GLN A 223 -19.94 -23.77 -10.66
N ARG A 224 -20.37 -24.21 -9.47
CA ARG A 224 -21.27 -25.36 -9.33
C ARG A 224 -22.70 -25.04 -9.77
N GLU A 225 -23.15 -23.80 -9.59
CA GLU A 225 -24.49 -23.36 -10.00
C GLU A 225 -24.54 -23.01 -11.48
N SER A 226 -23.65 -22.12 -11.94
CA SER A 226 -23.46 -21.74 -13.34
C SER A 226 -22.21 -20.88 -13.48
N ALA A 227 -21.46 -21.02 -14.57
CA ALA A 227 -20.28 -20.19 -14.83
C ALA A 227 -20.56 -18.67 -14.87
N MET A 228 -21.84 -18.25 -14.96
CA MET A 228 -22.29 -16.86 -15.00
C MET A 228 -23.10 -16.44 -13.76
N SER A 229 -23.15 -17.25 -12.70
CA SER A 229 -23.94 -16.90 -11.50
C SER A 229 -23.33 -15.69 -10.78
N THR A 230 -24.16 -14.71 -10.44
CA THR A 230 -23.78 -13.56 -9.62
C THR A 230 -23.43 -13.98 -8.20
N ILE A 231 -22.30 -13.52 -7.68
CA ILE A 231 -21.89 -13.77 -6.29
C ILE A 231 -22.42 -12.64 -5.40
N TYR A 232 -23.35 -12.97 -4.50
CA TYR A 232 -23.96 -12.03 -3.55
C TYR A 232 -23.24 -12.06 -2.20
N GLU A 233 -22.02 -11.53 -2.17
CA GLU A 233 -21.20 -11.47 -0.95
C GLU A 233 -20.64 -10.06 -0.78
N PRO A 234 -21.34 -9.17 -0.04
CA PRO A 234 -20.97 -7.76 0.08
C PRO A 234 -19.55 -7.54 0.61
N ALA A 235 -19.11 -8.36 1.57
CA ALA A 235 -17.74 -8.28 2.08
C ALA A 235 -16.69 -8.58 1.01
N ILE A 236 -17.02 -9.41 0.01
CA ILE A 236 -16.10 -9.72 -1.09
C ILE A 236 -16.06 -8.56 -2.10
N ALA A 237 -17.22 -7.97 -2.39
CA ALA A 237 -17.37 -6.85 -3.33
C ALA A 237 -16.73 -5.56 -2.80
N VAL A 238 -16.86 -5.29 -1.50
CA VAL A 238 -16.38 -4.05 -0.87
C VAL A 238 -14.89 -4.08 -0.53
N LEU A 239 -14.33 -5.25 -0.16
CA LEU A 239 -12.95 -5.32 0.32
C LEU A 239 -11.92 -4.69 -0.64
N PRO A 240 -11.97 -4.89 -1.97
CA PRO A 240 -11.03 -4.23 -2.88
C PRO A 240 -10.99 -2.71 -2.75
N GLN A 241 -12.14 -2.06 -2.50
CA GLN A 241 -12.23 -0.62 -2.30
C GLN A 241 -11.59 -0.19 -0.98
N ILE A 242 -11.80 -0.96 0.10
CA ILE A 242 -11.11 -0.75 1.38
C ILE A 242 -9.61 -0.94 1.20
N ALA A 243 -9.18 -2.00 0.51
CA ALA A 243 -7.78 -2.35 0.30
C ALA A 243 -7.03 -1.35 -0.60
N ALA A 244 -7.75 -0.58 -1.42
CA ALA A 244 -7.19 0.51 -2.21
C ALA A 244 -6.78 1.72 -1.34
N GLN A 245 -7.30 1.83 -0.11
CA GLN A 245 -6.98 2.89 0.83
C GLN A 245 -6.21 2.28 2.03
N ASN A 246 -4.89 2.48 2.07
CA ASN A 246 -4.04 1.82 3.08
C ASN A 246 -4.48 2.08 4.53
N ASP A 247 -5.00 3.26 4.83
CA ASP A 247 -5.48 3.62 6.17
C ASP A 247 -6.75 2.86 6.56
N LEU A 248 -7.68 2.65 5.61
CA LEU A 248 -8.84 1.80 5.83
C LEU A 248 -8.47 0.32 5.92
N LEU A 249 -7.50 -0.16 5.13
CA LEU A 249 -6.98 -1.52 5.27
C LEU A 249 -6.30 -1.73 6.63
N ALA A 250 -5.51 -0.78 7.11
CA ALA A 250 -4.89 -0.82 8.42
C ALA A 250 -5.95 -0.82 9.55
N LEU A 251 -7.01 0.01 9.40
CA LEU A 251 -8.16 -0.02 10.30
C LEU A 251 -8.83 -1.41 10.31
N LEU A 252 -9.08 -2.00 9.14
CA LEU A 252 -9.67 -3.33 9.03
C LEU A 252 -8.81 -4.39 9.73
N VAL A 253 -7.49 -4.35 9.53
CA VAL A 253 -6.54 -5.22 10.24
C VAL A 253 -6.68 -5.07 11.76
N HIS A 254 -6.70 -3.83 12.25
CA HIS A 254 -6.84 -3.57 13.68
C HIS A 254 -8.16 -4.12 14.25
N LEU A 255 -9.28 -3.89 13.55
CA LEU A 255 -10.59 -4.38 13.96
C LEU A 255 -10.67 -5.90 13.92
N TRP A 256 -10.12 -6.52 12.87
CA TRP A 256 -10.05 -7.97 12.71
C TRP A 256 -9.27 -8.62 13.85
N GLU A 257 -8.08 -8.11 14.17
CA GLU A 257 -7.30 -8.63 15.28
C GLU A 257 -8.01 -8.47 16.63
N ARG A 258 -8.65 -7.32 16.86
CA ARG A 258 -9.42 -7.07 18.07
C ARG A 258 -10.57 -8.06 18.20
N ALA A 259 -11.30 -8.31 17.12
CA ALA A 259 -12.40 -9.26 17.06
C ALA A 259 -11.90 -10.70 17.29
N LEU A 260 -10.80 -11.10 16.62
CA LEU A 260 -10.17 -12.41 16.81
C LEU A 260 -9.68 -12.64 18.24
N ARG A 261 -9.15 -11.62 18.91
CA ARG A 261 -8.76 -11.72 20.33
C ARG A 261 -9.96 -12.01 21.23
N GLY A 262 -11.14 -11.51 20.89
CA GLY A 262 -12.39 -11.76 21.61
C GLY A 262 -13.01 -13.15 21.42
N MET A 263 -12.68 -13.86 20.33
CA MET A 263 -13.26 -15.19 20.05
C MET A 263 -12.77 -16.28 21.00
N LYS A 264 -13.67 -17.20 21.37
CA LYS A 264 -13.30 -18.42 22.10
C LYS A 264 -12.52 -19.37 21.20
N ARG A 265 -11.63 -20.18 21.77
CA ARG A 265 -10.78 -21.14 21.02
C ARG A 265 -11.58 -22.09 20.12
N GLY A 266 -12.73 -22.59 20.57
CA GLY A 266 -13.58 -23.47 19.76
C GLY A 266 -14.21 -22.77 18.55
N GLU A 267 -14.41 -21.46 18.63
CA GLU A 267 -15.02 -20.67 17.55
C GLU A 267 -14.02 -20.38 16.44
N LYS A 268 -12.75 -20.18 16.79
CA LYS A 268 -11.64 -20.00 15.83
C LYS A 268 -11.44 -21.19 14.90
N ASN A 269 -11.90 -22.37 15.31
CA ASN A 269 -11.84 -23.58 14.49
C ASN A 269 -13.06 -23.74 13.55
N SER A 270 -14.09 -22.91 13.69
CA SER A 270 -15.28 -22.95 12.84
C SER A 270 -15.10 -22.01 11.66
N ALA A 271 -14.97 -22.57 10.45
CA ALA A 271 -14.88 -21.79 9.21
C ALA A 271 -16.08 -20.84 9.03
N VAL A 272 -17.29 -21.29 9.40
CA VAL A 272 -18.52 -20.49 9.34
C VAL A 272 -18.42 -19.26 10.26
N LYS A 273 -18.01 -19.45 11.52
CA LYS A 273 -17.86 -18.33 12.47
C LYS A 273 -16.73 -17.38 12.05
N MET A 274 -15.64 -17.90 11.52
CA MET A 274 -14.53 -17.08 11.02
C MET A 274 -14.95 -16.23 9.82
N LYS A 275 -15.68 -16.82 8.86
CA LYS A 275 -16.26 -16.09 7.73
C LYS A 275 -17.25 -15.02 8.21
N GLN A 276 -18.15 -15.36 9.12
CA GLN A 276 -19.12 -14.41 9.68
C GLN A 276 -18.41 -13.23 10.35
N LEU A 277 -17.43 -13.49 11.23
CA LEU A 277 -16.67 -12.43 11.88
C LEU A 277 -15.94 -11.55 10.87
N PHE A 278 -15.37 -12.15 9.81
CA PHE A 278 -14.67 -11.41 8.77
C PHE A 278 -15.62 -10.48 8.03
N THR A 279 -16.78 -10.99 7.61
CA THR A 279 -17.84 -10.21 6.96
C THR A 279 -18.29 -9.05 7.86
N GLU A 280 -18.56 -9.30 9.14
CA GLU A 280 -18.93 -8.26 10.11
C GLU A 280 -17.85 -7.18 10.24
N THR A 281 -16.57 -7.57 10.25
CA THR A 281 -15.45 -6.63 10.36
C THR A 281 -15.30 -5.78 9.10
N VAL A 282 -15.42 -6.38 7.91
CA VAL A 282 -15.38 -5.65 6.63
C VAL A 282 -16.54 -4.65 6.56
N LEU A 283 -17.76 -5.08 6.88
CA LEU A 283 -18.94 -4.23 6.86
C LEU A 283 -18.94 -3.15 7.95
N ALA A 284 -18.16 -3.31 9.02
CA ALA A 284 -17.94 -2.25 10.01
C ALA A 284 -17.06 -1.10 9.47
N VAL A 285 -16.20 -1.37 8.47
CA VAL A 285 -15.34 -0.37 7.83
C VAL A 285 -16.02 0.26 6.61
N TRP A 286 -16.84 -0.50 5.89
CA TRP A 286 -17.55 -0.07 4.67
C TRP A 286 -18.13 1.35 4.72
N PRO A 287 -18.83 1.81 5.78
CA PRO A 287 -19.43 3.14 5.78
C PRO A 287 -18.42 4.28 5.59
N LEU A 288 -17.16 4.09 6.00
CA LEU A 288 -16.11 5.09 5.84
C LEU A 288 -15.73 5.34 4.39
N LEU A 289 -16.13 4.48 3.46
CA LEU A 289 -16.00 4.72 2.02
C LEU A 289 -16.99 5.79 1.52
N HIS A 290 -18.13 5.94 2.20
CA HIS A 290 -19.30 6.67 1.67
C HIS A 290 -19.75 7.84 2.55
N VAL A 291 -19.16 8.01 3.74
CA VAL A 291 -19.47 9.15 4.60
C VAL A 291 -18.91 10.41 3.98
N TRP A 292 -19.77 11.38 3.68
CA TRP A 292 -19.40 12.63 3.00
C TRP A 292 -18.34 13.45 3.75
N ASP A 293 -18.42 13.48 5.08
CA ASP A 293 -17.45 14.19 5.93
C ASP A 293 -16.08 13.51 6.00
N MET A 294 -15.95 12.27 5.52
CA MET A 294 -14.66 11.59 5.49
C MET A 294 -13.76 12.31 4.47
N PRO A 295 -12.61 12.89 4.88
CA PRO A 295 -11.75 13.56 3.93
C PRO A 295 -11.30 12.58 2.84
N SER A 296 -11.26 13.01 1.58
CA SER A 296 -10.87 12.14 0.46
C SER A 296 -9.49 11.51 0.67
N TYR A 297 -9.33 10.26 0.25
CA TYR A 297 -8.05 9.57 0.33
C TYR A 297 -7.10 10.07 -0.77
N ILE A 298 -5.96 10.64 -0.37
CA ILE A 298 -4.86 10.98 -1.27
C ILE A 298 -3.61 10.34 -0.69
N SER A 299 -3.03 9.38 -1.41
CA SER A 299 -1.87 8.64 -0.94
C SER A 299 -0.68 9.59 -0.75
N GLY A 300 -0.02 9.51 0.41
CA GLY A 300 1.13 10.35 0.74
C GLY A 300 0.81 11.78 1.18
N ASP A 301 -0.44 12.27 1.13
CA ASP A 301 -0.83 13.57 1.69
C ASP A 301 -0.90 13.49 3.22
N GLY A 302 0.11 14.06 3.89
CA GLY A 302 0.29 13.88 5.32
C GLY A 302 -0.78 14.55 6.16
N GLU A 303 -1.21 15.74 5.79
CA GLU A 303 -2.25 16.49 6.51
C GLU A 303 -3.61 15.80 6.35
N ARG A 304 -3.93 15.38 5.12
CA ARG A 304 -5.20 14.71 4.84
C ARG A 304 -5.29 13.34 5.49
N LEU A 305 -4.21 12.56 5.49
CA LEU A 305 -4.14 11.29 6.23
C LEU A 305 -4.30 11.51 7.76
N GLN A 306 -3.78 12.59 8.32
CA GLN A 306 -4.01 12.93 9.73
C GLN A 306 -5.48 13.26 10.03
N LEU A 307 -6.13 14.06 9.17
CA LEU A 307 -7.56 14.37 9.30
C LEU A 307 -8.42 13.10 9.21
N ARG A 308 -8.11 12.21 8.26
CA ARG A 308 -8.76 10.91 8.11
C ARG A 308 -8.54 10.03 9.34
N GLN A 309 -7.32 9.98 9.88
CA GLN A 309 -7.04 9.23 11.09
C GLN A 309 -7.82 9.75 12.29
N ALA A 310 -7.93 11.08 12.46
CA ALA A 310 -8.73 11.69 13.51
C ALA A 310 -10.23 11.34 13.37
N PHE A 311 -10.74 11.36 12.12
CA PHE A 311 -12.11 10.94 11.81
C PHE A 311 -12.34 9.47 12.18
N ILE A 312 -11.44 8.57 11.76
CA ILE A 312 -11.48 7.13 12.07
C ILE A 312 -11.48 6.90 13.59
N THR A 313 -10.62 7.58 14.34
CA THR A 313 -10.57 7.44 15.81
C THR A 313 -11.91 7.83 16.44
N ARG A 314 -12.48 8.97 16.06
CA ARG A 314 -13.80 9.41 16.56
C ARG A 314 -14.91 8.41 16.21
N PHE A 315 -14.87 7.88 15.00
CA PHE A 315 -15.79 6.86 14.53
C PHE A 315 -15.70 5.57 15.36
N GLN A 316 -14.48 5.14 15.72
CA GLN A 316 -14.26 3.98 16.57
C GLN A 316 -14.75 4.19 18.01
N GLU A 317 -14.65 5.40 18.55
CA GLU A 317 -15.08 5.74 19.92
C GLU A 317 -16.59 5.87 20.04
N THR A 318 -17.23 6.54 19.07
CA THR A 318 -18.67 6.83 19.08
C THR A 318 -19.49 5.65 18.52
N GLY A 319 -18.91 4.88 17.59
CA GLY A 319 -19.63 3.87 16.82
C GLY A 319 -20.41 4.46 15.65
N LEU A 320 -20.60 3.66 14.59
CA LEU A 320 -21.26 4.07 13.35
C LEU A 320 -22.66 4.64 13.56
N LEU A 321 -23.55 3.87 14.17
CA LEU A 321 -24.97 4.22 14.31
C LEU A 321 -25.14 5.50 15.12
N GLU A 322 -24.40 5.63 16.21
CA GLU A 322 -24.44 6.82 17.06
C GLU A 322 -23.83 8.04 16.35
N SER A 323 -22.76 7.85 15.56
CA SER A 323 -22.18 8.92 14.74
C SER A 323 -23.18 9.45 13.71
N LEU A 324 -23.84 8.55 12.98
CA LEU A 324 -24.82 8.91 11.95
C LEU A 324 -26.11 9.53 12.52
N THR A 325 -26.56 9.05 13.69
CA THR A 325 -27.82 9.50 14.30
C THR A 325 -27.69 10.78 15.11
N LYS A 326 -26.50 11.10 15.65
CA LYS A 326 -26.30 12.33 16.44
C LYS A 326 -26.25 13.60 15.60
N ASN A 327 -25.82 13.53 14.34
CA ASN A 327 -25.82 14.66 13.42
C ASN A 327 -26.23 14.24 12.01
N PRO A 328 -27.51 13.89 11.77
CA PRO A 328 -27.99 13.43 10.46
C PRO A 328 -27.86 14.50 9.36
N ALA A 329 -27.72 15.78 9.73
CA ALA A 329 -27.45 16.87 8.79
C ALA A 329 -25.98 16.97 8.36
N ASN A 330 -25.04 16.46 9.16
CA ASN A 330 -23.60 16.56 8.88
C ASN A 330 -23.07 15.23 8.32
N HIS A 331 -23.51 14.10 8.83
CA HIS A 331 -23.05 12.79 8.38
C HIS A 331 -23.98 12.18 7.33
N SER A 332 -24.02 12.82 6.15
CA SER A 332 -24.66 12.22 4.98
C SER A 332 -23.82 11.06 4.45
N ILE A 333 -24.48 9.96 4.09
CA ILE A 333 -23.85 8.84 3.38
C ILE A 333 -24.27 8.95 1.92
N GLU A 334 -23.34 8.67 1.01
CA GLU A 334 -23.68 8.51 -0.41
C GLU A 334 -24.82 7.49 -0.61
N PRO A 335 -25.64 7.67 -1.66
CA PRO A 335 -26.67 6.70 -1.99
C PRO A 335 -26.08 5.30 -2.17
N PHE A 336 -26.73 4.32 -1.54
CA PHE A 336 -26.34 2.92 -1.65
C PHE A 336 -26.32 2.44 -3.11
N SER A 337 -25.22 1.79 -3.51
CA SER A 337 -25.09 1.18 -4.82
C SER A 337 -25.32 -0.34 -4.78
N LEU A 338 -26.09 -0.86 -5.74
CA LEU A 338 -26.29 -2.30 -5.89
C LEU A 338 -25.00 -3.05 -6.28
N ASP A 339 -24.04 -2.34 -6.88
CA ASP A 339 -22.73 -2.88 -7.23
C ASP A 339 -21.97 -3.37 -5.97
N GLU A 340 -22.27 -2.83 -4.80
CA GLU A 340 -21.61 -3.20 -3.54
C GLU A 340 -22.15 -4.51 -2.94
N LEU A 341 -23.26 -5.03 -3.47
CA LEU A 341 -23.80 -6.33 -3.07
C LEU A 341 -23.27 -7.49 -3.92
N GLN A 342 -22.80 -7.18 -5.12
CA GLN A 342 -22.49 -8.18 -6.14
C GLN A 342 -21.00 -8.16 -6.46
N PHE A 343 -20.35 -9.30 -6.29
CA PHE A 343 -19.00 -9.48 -6.78
C PHE A 343 -19.05 -9.89 -8.26
N ASP A 344 -18.66 -8.97 -9.14
CA ASP A 344 -18.55 -9.19 -10.59
C ASP A 344 -17.10 -9.52 -11.00
N LEU A 345 -16.87 -10.80 -11.30
CA LEU A 345 -15.58 -11.30 -11.75
C LEU A 345 -15.14 -10.70 -13.10
N LEU A 346 -16.07 -10.44 -14.01
CA LEU A 346 -15.78 -9.92 -15.34
C LEU A 346 -15.32 -8.46 -15.27
N ARG A 347 -16.01 -7.66 -14.45
CA ARG A 347 -15.61 -6.29 -14.14
C ARG A 347 -14.19 -6.24 -13.59
N CYS A 348 -13.86 -7.06 -12.59
CA CYS A 348 -12.49 -7.11 -12.05
C CYS A 348 -11.45 -7.51 -13.10
N ALA A 349 -11.77 -8.44 -14.00
CA ALA A 349 -10.86 -8.86 -15.06
C ALA A 349 -10.62 -7.75 -16.11
N MET A 350 -11.64 -6.94 -16.40
CA MET A 350 -11.54 -5.79 -17.29
C MET A 350 -10.74 -4.64 -16.69
N GLU A 351 -11.03 -4.26 -15.44
CA GLU A 351 -10.30 -3.22 -14.70
C GLU A 351 -8.80 -3.57 -14.58
N THR A 352 -8.48 -4.87 -14.39
CA THR A 352 -7.09 -5.34 -14.38
C THR A 352 -6.40 -5.17 -15.74
N ARG A 353 -7.12 -5.36 -16.86
CA ARG A 353 -6.58 -5.17 -18.22
C ARG A 353 -6.37 -3.70 -18.55
N GLU A 354 -7.31 -2.84 -18.17
CA GLU A 354 -7.22 -1.39 -18.36
C GLU A 354 -6.07 -0.81 -17.54
N ALA A 355 -5.98 -1.17 -16.26
CA ALA A 355 -4.86 -0.78 -15.40
C ALA A 355 -3.50 -1.22 -15.95
N ASN A 356 -3.41 -2.42 -16.56
CA ASN A 356 -2.17 -2.88 -17.20
C ASN A 356 -1.83 -2.12 -18.50
N THR A 357 -2.84 -1.56 -19.18
CA THR A 357 -2.65 -0.79 -20.41
C THR A 357 -2.21 0.65 -20.08
N GLU A 358 -2.81 1.27 -19.06
CA GLU A 358 -2.39 2.59 -18.57
C GLU A 358 -1.00 2.56 -17.93
N ARG A 359 -0.65 1.49 -17.18
CA ARG A 359 0.70 1.26 -16.62
C ARG A 359 1.83 1.21 -17.66
N GLY A 360 1.51 0.97 -18.94
CA GLY A 360 2.47 1.05 -20.04
C GLY A 360 2.69 2.47 -20.58
N GLN A 361 1.84 3.43 -20.20
CA GLN A 361 1.88 4.83 -20.64
C GLN A 361 2.22 5.83 -19.53
N VAL A 362 2.05 5.47 -18.26
CA VAL A 362 2.56 6.29 -17.15
C VAL A 362 4.08 6.13 -17.11
N ALA A 363 4.82 7.21 -17.35
CA ALA A 363 6.09 7.37 -16.67
C ALA A 363 5.76 7.19 -15.18
N PHE A 364 6.28 6.14 -14.54
CA PHE A 364 6.02 5.86 -13.12
C PHE A 364 5.79 7.12 -12.30
#